data_AF-G9L0F9-F1
#
_entry.id   AF-G9L0F9-F1
#
_cell.length_a   1.000
_cell.length_b   1.000
_cell.length_c   1.000
_cell.angle_alpha   90.00
_cell.angle_beta   90.00
_cell.angle_gamma   90.00
#
_symmetry.space_group_name_H-M   'P 1'
#
loop_
_entity.id
_entity.type
_entity.pdbx_description
1 polymer ?
#
loop_
_entity_poly.entity_id
_entity_poly.type
_entity_poly.pdbx_seq_one_letter_code
_entity_poly.pdbx_strand_id
1 'polypeptide(L)'
;ATLPKRAQLAAAFITYLSAAPEGLRKTCLEEWTKSACLEKFDLRRFLCTESEQLIWKSEGLPSDDLSIENALVILQSQVCPFL
;
A
#
# COMPACT_ATOMS: atom_id res chain seq x y z
N ALA A 1 -0.67 3.48 -21.06
CA ALA A 1 -0.75 4.55 -20.02
C ALA A 1 -1.56 4.06 -18.83
N THR A 2 -0.94 3.34 -17.88
CA THR A 2 -1.62 2.78 -16.69
C THR A 2 -1.26 3.51 -15.39
N LEU A 3 -0.24 4.37 -15.43
CA LEU A 3 0.28 5.10 -14.27
C LEU A 3 -0.79 5.91 -13.52
N PRO A 4 -1.67 6.71 -14.17
CA PRO A 4 -2.65 7.52 -13.43
C PRO A 4 -3.61 6.69 -12.57
N LYS A 5 -4.07 5.54 -13.09
CA LYS A 5 -4.96 4.62 -12.37
C LYS A 5 -4.26 3.94 -11.19
N ARG A 6 -3.00 3.54 -11.37
CA ARG A 6 -2.16 2.96 -10.31
C ARG A 6 -1.88 3.97 -9.21
N ALA A 7 -1.57 5.21 -9.58
CA ALA A 7 -1.39 6.31 -8.63
C ALA A 7 -2.68 6.63 -7.86
N GLN A 8 -3.84 6.62 -8.54
CA GLN A 8 -5.15 6.82 -7.90
C GLN A 8 -5.43 5.74 -6.84
N LEU A 9 -5.17 4.46 -7.15
CA LEU A 9 -5.33 3.35 -6.21
C LEU A 9 -4.40 3.49 -5.00
N ALA A 10 -3.14 3.84 -5.24
CA ALA A 10 -2.16 4.04 -4.18
C ALA A 10 -2.57 5.18 -3.23
N ALA A 11 -2.97 6.32 -3.79
CA ALA A 11 -3.45 7.46 -3.01
C ALA A 11 -4.70 7.11 -2.20
N ALA A 12 -5.69 6.43 -2.81
CA ALA A 12 -6.91 6.00 -2.12
C ALA A 12 -6.60 5.06 -0.95
N PHE A 13 -5.66 4.14 -1.12
CA PHE A 13 -5.24 3.24 -0.04
C PHE A 13 -4.67 4.03 1.15
N ILE A 14 -3.69 4.90 0.91
CA ILE A 14 -3.03 5.68 1.98
C ILE A 14 -4.04 6.57 2.70
N THR A 15 -4.94 7.23 1.96
CA THR A 15 -5.91 8.17 2.53
C THR A 15 -7.03 7.49 3.31
N TYR A 16 -7.56 6.36 2.84
CA TYR A 16 -8.81 5.80 3.38
C TYR A 16 -8.67 4.46 4.10
N LEU A 17 -7.62 3.67 3.80
CA LEU A 17 -7.50 2.29 4.29
C LEU A 17 -6.40 2.11 5.34
N SER A 18 -5.68 3.19 5.71
CA SER A 18 -4.64 3.17 6.74
C SER A 18 -5.11 2.58 8.08
N ALA A 19 -6.34 2.89 8.50
CA ALA A 19 -6.94 2.36 9.73
C ALA A 19 -7.78 1.08 9.53
N ALA A 20 -7.93 0.60 8.28
CA ALA A 20 -8.77 -0.55 7.99
C ALA A 20 -8.07 -1.88 8.33
N PRO A 21 -8.81 -2.92 8.78
CA PRO A 21 -8.27 -4.27 8.93
C PRO A 21 -7.78 -4.85 7.59
N GLU A 22 -6.79 -5.75 7.64
CA GLU A 22 -6.18 -6.39 6.45
C GLU A 22 -7.21 -6.99 5.49
N GLY A 23 -8.24 -7.67 6.03
CA GLY A 23 -9.31 -8.24 5.21
C GLY A 23 -10.07 -7.19 4.38
N LEU A 24 -10.39 -6.05 4.99
CA LEU A 24 -11.07 -4.95 4.30
C LEU A 24 -10.15 -4.28 3.28
N ARG A 25 -8.86 -4.11 3.61
CA ARG A 25 -7.85 -3.59 2.68
C ARG A 25 -7.79 -4.40 1.39
N LYS A 26 -7.72 -5.73 1.53
CA LYS A 26 -7.70 -6.68 0.42
C LYS A 26 -8.96 -6.59 -0.43
N THR A 27 -10.15 -6.64 0.19
CA THR A 27 -11.42 -6.55 -0.54
C THR A 27 -11.53 -5.24 -1.32
N CYS A 28 -11.24 -4.09 -0.70
CA CYS A 28 -11.30 -2.80 -1.37
C CYS A 28 -10.29 -2.70 -2.53
N LEU A 29 -9.05 -3.15 -2.34
CA LEU A 29 -8.04 -3.15 -3.42
C LEU A 29 -8.45 -4.04 -4.59
N GLU A 30 -9.02 -5.21 -4.35
CA GLU A 30 -9.52 -6.11 -5.40
C GLU A 30 -10.67 -5.46 -6.19
N GLU A 31 -11.63 -4.85 -5.49
CA GLU A 31 -12.74 -4.13 -6.11
C GLU A 31 -12.27 -2.94 -6.94
N TRP A 32 -11.43 -2.07 -6.36
CA TRP A 32 -10.95 -0.89 -7.07
C TRP A 32 -10.06 -1.24 -8.25
N THR A 33 -9.27 -2.31 -8.16
CA THR A 33 -8.46 -2.82 -9.29
C THR A 33 -9.35 -3.23 -10.46
N LYS A 34 -10.45 -3.94 -10.18
CA LYS A 34 -11.46 -4.31 -11.19
C LYS A 34 -12.15 -3.08 -11.76
N SER A 35 -12.58 -2.14 -10.92
CA SER A 35 -13.25 -0.90 -11.35
C SER A 35 -12.35 0.01 -12.19
N ALA A 36 -11.03 0.00 -11.92
CA ALA A 36 -10.05 0.73 -12.71
C ALA A 36 -9.71 0.03 -14.04
N CYS A 37 -10.25 -1.17 -14.30
CA CYS A 37 -9.88 -2.03 -15.43
C CYS A 37 -8.37 -2.28 -15.50
N LEU A 38 -7.74 -2.57 -14.35
CA LEU A 38 -6.35 -3.02 -14.29
C LEU A 38 -6.34 -4.54 -14.08
N GLU A 39 -5.48 -5.26 -14.80
CA GLU A 39 -5.35 -6.72 -14.63
C GLU A 39 -4.82 -7.08 -13.24
N LYS A 40 -3.83 -6.33 -12.76
CA LYS A 40 -3.21 -6.53 -11.45
C LYS A 40 -2.65 -5.23 -10.89
N PHE A 41 -2.93 -4.98 -9.62
CA PHE A 41 -2.32 -3.93 -8.83
C PHE A 41 -1.77 -4.50 -7.53
N ASP A 42 -0.53 -4.14 -7.21
CA ASP A 42 0.15 -4.51 -5.98
C ASP A 42 0.73 -3.22 -5.43
N LEU A 43 0.17 -2.75 -4.31
CA LEU A 43 0.54 -1.47 -3.70
C LEU A 43 2.01 -1.44 -3.32
N ARG A 44 2.50 -2.52 -2.69
CA ARG A 44 3.85 -2.60 -2.13
C ARG A 44 4.89 -2.50 -3.22
N ARG A 45 4.70 -3.27 -4.30
CA ARG A 45 5.59 -3.25 -5.48
C ARG A 45 5.48 -1.95 -6.28
N PHE A 46 4.39 -1.22 -6.15
CA PHE A 46 4.22 0.06 -6.82
C PHE A 46 4.89 1.22 -6.07
N LEU A 47 4.84 1.21 -4.73
CA LEU A 47 5.34 2.31 -3.90
C LEU A 47 6.73 2.09 -3.31
N CYS A 48 7.26 0.87 -3.35
CA CYS A 48 8.53 0.51 -2.72
C CYS A 48 9.24 -0.62 -3.47
N THR A 49 10.56 -0.57 -3.46
CA THR A 49 11.45 -1.57 -4.07
C THR A 49 11.74 -2.73 -3.12
N GLU A 50 12.18 -3.87 -3.65
CA GLU A 50 12.58 -5.01 -2.82
C GLU A 50 13.80 -4.67 -1.93
N SER A 51 14.71 -3.81 -2.41
CA SER A 51 15.87 -3.35 -1.64
C SER A 51 15.48 -2.54 -0.40
N GLU A 52 14.51 -1.63 -0.52
CA GLU A 52 13.99 -0.87 0.62
C GLU A 52 13.30 -1.79 1.64
N GLN A 53 12.50 -2.76 1.19
CA GLN A 53 11.88 -3.75 2.08
C GLN A 53 12.92 -4.59 2.84
N LEU A 54 14.04 -4.94 2.18
CA LEU A 54 15.14 -5.66 2.82
C LEU A 54 15.84 -4.81 3.89
N ILE A 55 16.01 -3.50 3.65
CA ILE A 55 16.56 -2.58 4.65
C ILE A 55 15.64 -2.53 5.87
N TRP A 56 14.34 -2.29 5.69
CA TRP A 56 13.40 -2.23 6.82
C TRP A 56 13.37 -3.52 7.63
N LYS A 57 13.42 -4.67 6.93
CA LYS A 57 13.52 -5.97 7.58
C LYS A 57 14.80 -6.11 8.42
N SER A 58 15.93 -5.63 7.91
CA SER A 58 17.19 -5.63 8.66
C SER A 58 17.16 -4.71 9.89
N GLU A 59 16.31 -3.68 9.86
CA GLU A 59 16.09 -2.73 10.95
C GLU A 59 15.00 -3.20 11.94
N GLY A 60 14.44 -4.40 11.73
CA GLY A 60 13.49 -5.04 12.66
C GLY A 60 12.02 -4.90 12.28
N LEU A 61 11.68 -4.36 11.11
CA LEU A 61 10.31 -4.39 10.62
C LEU A 61 9.87 -5.85 10.37
N PRO A 62 8.73 -6.30 10.90
CA PRO A 62 8.18 -7.60 10.56
C PRO A 62 7.95 -7.76 9.05
N SER A 63 8.14 -8.97 8.53
CA SER A 63 8.08 -9.23 7.08
C SER A 63 6.66 -9.54 6.55
N ASP A 64 5.63 -9.41 7.38
CA ASP A 64 4.25 -9.62 6.96
C ASP A 64 3.73 -8.44 6.12
N ASP A 65 2.74 -8.74 5.29
CA ASP A 65 2.18 -7.77 4.34
C ASP A 65 1.60 -6.53 5.03
N LEU A 66 0.96 -6.72 6.19
CA LEU A 66 0.34 -5.64 6.98
C LEU A 66 1.40 -4.67 7.51
N SER A 67 2.52 -5.18 8.04
CA SER A 67 3.64 -4.36 8.52
C SER A 67 4.27 -3.53 7.41
N ILE A 68 4.44 -4.11 6.21
CA ILE A 68 4.97 -3.39 5.04
C ILE A 68 3.98 -2.31 4.58
N GLU A 69 2.68 -2.62 4.50
CA GLU A 69 1.65 -1.64 4.17
C GLU A 69 1.60 -0.48 5.16
N ASN A 70 1.70 -0.76 6.47
CA ASN A 70 1.73 0.26 7.51
C ASN A 70 2.97 1.15 7.38
N ALA A 71 4.15 0.59 7.12
CA ALA A 71 5.36 1.36 6.86
C ALA A 71 5.18 2.31 5.66
N LEU A 72 4.54 1.84 4.58
CA LEU A 72 4.24 2.67 3.41
C LEU A 72 3.29 3.81 3.73
N VAL A 73 2.26 3.55 4.53
CA VAL A 73 1.32 4.60 4.99
C VAL A 73 2.06 5.68 5.77
N ILE A 74 2.96 5.31 6.69
CA ILE A 74 3.76 6.26 7.49
C ILE A 74 4.64 7.13 6.58
N LEU A 75 5.30 6.53 5.60
CA LEU A 75 6.25 7.23 4.72
C LEU A 75 5.58 8.12 3.67
N GLN A 76 4.38 7.76 3.22
CA GLN A 76 3.70 8.43 2.11
C GLN A 76 2.57 9.36 2.55
N SER A 77 2.15 9.30 3.82
CA SER A 77 1.13 10.19 4.38
C SER A 77 1.65 11.63 4.48
N GLN A 78 0.81 12.59 4.09
CA GLN A 78 1.07 14.02 4.27
C GLN A 78 0.67 14.52 5.66
N VAL A 79 -0.08 13.73 6.42
CA VAL A 79 -0.52 14.03 7.79
C VAL A 79 0.24 13.17 8.80
N CYS A 80 0.34 13.64 10.05
CA CYS A 80 0.98 12.92 11.13
C CYS A 80 0.33 11.52 11.32
N PRO A 81 1.07 10.42 11.09
CA PRO A 81 0.55 9.08 11.29
C PRO A 81 0.28 8.79 12.77
N PHE A 82 -0.75 8.00 13.04
CA PHE A 82 -1.05 7.48 14.37
C PHE A 82 -0.85 5.96 14.37
N LEU A 83 -0.10 5.46 15.35
CA LEU A 83 0.29 4.05 15.50
C LEU A 83 -0.46 3.41 16.67
#